data_AF-A0A934MCF6-F1
#
_entry.id   AF-A0A934MCF6-F1
#
_cell.length_a   1.000
_cell.length_b   1.000
_cell.length_c   1.000
_cell.angle_alpha   90.00
_cell.angle_beta   90.00
_cell.angle_gamma   90.00
#
_symmetry.space_group_name_H-M   'P 1'
#
loop_
_entity.id
_entity.type
_entity.pdbx_description
1 polymer ?
#
loop_
_entity_poly.entity_id
_entity_poly.type
_entity_poly.pdbx_seq_one_letter_code
_entity_poly.pdbx_strand_id
1 'polypeptide(L)'
;MPEFAPACTDWLRPPACLPHGQLDLPPNGARICVAGLVLVRQRPGTAHGVIFITLEDETGTCNVIVWKSLYETFRRAIISGRCLRVTGRLQREGGVTHVIAERIEDISWMLDDLLRMEAT
;
A
#
# COMPACT_ATOMS: atom_id res chain seq x y z
N MET A 1 14.89 32.57 15.83
CA MET A 1 15.07 31.16 16.25
C MET A 1 13.83 30.41 15.78
N PRO A 2 13.89 29.45 14.84
CA PRO A 2 12.72 28.62 14.59
C PRO A 2 12.66 27.56 15.70
N GLU A 3 11.52 27.54 16.36
CA GLU A 3 11.14 26.61 17.42
C GLU A 3 10.97 25.22 16.78
N PHE A 4 11.87 24.29 17.10
CA PHE A 4 11.68 22.88 16.78
C PHE A 4 10.60 22.33 17.72
N ALA A 5 9.33 22.57 17.38
CA ALA A 5 8.24 21.81 17.97
C ALA A 5 8.49 20.31 17.69
N PRO A 6 8.34 19.41 18.67
CA PRO A 6 8.46 17.98 18.40
C PRO A 6 7.26 17.60 17.55
N ALA A 7 7.49 17.27 16.27
CA ALA A 7 6.44 16.69 15.44
C ALA A 7 6.04 15.36 16.08
N CYS A 8 4.89 15.33 16.75
CA CYS A 8 4.30 14.12 17.34
C CYS A 8 4.31 13.03 16.28
N THR A 9 5.17 12.04 16.45
CA THR A 9 5.58 11.10 15.39
C THR A 9 4.85 9.77 15.52
N ASP A 10 3.58 9.79 15.92
CA ASP A 10 2.82 8.59 16.24
C ASP A 10 2.13 8.00 15.01
N TRP A 11 2.92 7.60 14.02
CA TRP A 11 2.44 6.76 12.91
C TRP A 11 3.38 5.57 12.68
N LEU A 12 2.79 4.44 12.30
CA LEU A 12 3.49 3.17 12.13
C LEU A 12 4.46 3.20 10.95
N ARG A 13 5.73 2.87 11.19
CA ARG A 13 6.78 2.83 10.18
C ARG A 13 7.00 1.40 9.66
N PRO A 14 7.46 1.23 8.39
CA PRO A 14 7.88 -0.08 7.89
C PRO A 14 8.84 -0.78 8.86
N PRO A 15 8.67 -2.09 9.11
CA PRO A 15 7.78 -3.01 8.40
C PRO A 15 6.32 -3.04 8.91
N ALA A 16 5.97 -2.26 9.94
CA ALA A 16 4.60 -2.20 10.44
C ALA A 16 3.67 -1.50 9.43
N CYS A 17 2.50 -2.08 9.21
CA CYS A 17 1.50 -1.54 8.28
C CYS A 17 0.69 -0.44 8.96
N LEU A 18 0.62 0.72 8.32
CA LEU A 18 -0.25 1.83 8.68
C LEU A 18 -1.68 1.52 8.18
N PRO A 19 -2.71 1.67 9.03
CA PRO A 19 -4.10 1.59 8.60
C PRO A 19 -4.43 2.63 7.53
N HIS A 20 -5.31 2.30 6.60
CA HIS A 20 -5.62 3.16 5.45
C HIS A 20 -6.26 4.49 5.90
N GLY A 21 -7.06 4.47 6.97
CA GLY A 21 -7.65 5.66 7.60
C GLY A 21 -6.64 6.57 8.31
N GLN A 22 -5.37 6.18 8.40
CA GLN A 22 -4.28 6.97 9.01
C GLN A 22 -3.27 7.50 7.98
N LEU A 23 -3.52 7.33 6.68
CA LEU A 23 -2.63 7.81 5.62
C LEU A 23 -2.42 9.34 5.61
N ASP A 24 -3.20 10.10 6.37
CA ASP A 24 -3.03 11.54 6.54
C ASP A 24 -1.96 11.93 7.57
N LEU A 25 -1.55 11.01 8.45
CA LEU A 25 -0.54 11.29 9.49
C LEU A 25 0.89 11.45 8.94
N PRO A 26 1.40 10.57 8.05
CA PRO A 26 2.78 10.69 7.57
C PRO A 26 2.96 11.91 6.66
N PRO A 27 4.10 12.61 6.68
CA PRO A 27 4.35 13.70 5.73
C PRO A 27 4.44 13.19 4.28
N ASN A 28 4.23 14.08 3.31
CA ASN A 28 4.39 13.73 1.89
C ASN A 28 5.82 13.23 1.62
N GLY A 29 5.97 12.18 0.81
CA GLY A 29 7.26 11.52 0.56
C GLY A 29 7.72 10.55 1.66
N ALA A 30 7.00 10.45 2.77
CA ALA A 30 7.30 9.48 3.84
C ALA A 30 7.23 8.06 3.31
N ARG A 31 8.18 7.23 3.76
CA ARG A 31 8.19 5.81 3.46
C ARG A 31 7.29 5.07 4.45
N ILE A 32 6.26 4.40 3.94
CA ILE A 32 5.21 3.73 4.72
C ILE A 32 5.04 2.28 4.27
N CYS A 33 4.38 1.47 5.09
CA CYS A 33 3.90 0.16 4.70
C CYS A 33 2.38 0.14 4.87
N VAL A 34 1.66 -0.48 3.95
CA VAL A 34 0.22 -0.74 4.05
C VAL A 34 -0.02 -2.20 3.72
N ALA A 35 -1.11 -2.77 4.24
CA ALA A 35 -1.57 -4.09 3.83
C ALA A 35 -3.09 -4.07 3.66
N GLY A 36 -3.59 -4.79 2.67
CA GLY A 36 -5.02 -4.83 2.40
C GLY A 36 -5.41 -5.82 1.32
N LEU A 37 -6.71 -6.08 1.24
CA LEU A 37 -7.32 -6.86 0.18
C LEU A 37 -7.25 -6.11 -1.14
N VAL A 38 -6.95 -6.82 -2.22
CA VAL A 38 -6.92 -6.19 -3.54
C VAL A 38 -8.31 -6.12 -4.13
N LEU A 39 -8.84 -4.91 -4.27
CA LEU A 39 -10.15 -4.68 -4.89
C LEU A 39 -10.05 -4.62 -6.41
N VAL A 40 -9.14 -3.77 -6.91
CA VAL A 40 -9.09 -3.40 -8.34
C VAL A 40 -7.65 -3.34 -8.81
N ARG A 41 -7.42 -3.76 -10.05
CA ARG A 41 -6.17 -3.55 -10.80
C ARG A 41 -6.49 -2.87 -12.11
N GLN A 42 -5.86 -1.74 -12.37
CA GLN A 42 -6.01 -1.02 -13.63
C GLN A 42 -4.65 -0.83 -14.28
N ARG A 43 -4.60 -1.09 -15.59
CA ARG A 43 -3.43 -0.79 -16.42
C ARG A 43 -3.89 0.00 -17.64
N PRO A 44 -4.09 1.32 -17.50
CA PRO A 44 -4.52 2.15 -18.62
C PRO A 44 -3.52 2.04 -19.78
N GLY A 45 -4.01 1.85 -21.01
CA GLY A 45 -3.16 1.72 -22.19
C GLY A 45 -2.28 2.96 -22.45
N THR A 46 -2.68 4.12 -21.92
CA THR A 46 -2.01 5.41 -22.07
C THR A 46 -0.99 5.73 -20.98
N ALA A 47 -0.94 4.97 -19.88
CA ALA A 47 -0.12 5.30 -18.71
C ALA A 47 1.30 4.73 -18.75
N HIS A 48 1.91 4.59 -19.95
CA HIS A 48 3.29 4.10 -20.14
C HIS A 48 3.66 2.81 -19.37
N GLY A 49 2.68 1.93 -19.14
CA GLY A 49 2.89 0.67 -18.43
C GLY A 49 2.80 0.74 -16.90
N VAL A 50 2.36 1.85 -16.33
CA VAL A 50 1.98 1.98 -14.92
C VAL A 50 0.75 1.13 -14.61
N ILE A 51 0.75 0.52 -13.43
CA ILE A 51 -0.37 -0.24 -12.89
C ILE A 51 -0.85 0.47 -11.63
N PHE A 52 -2.17 0.60 -11.50
CA PHE A 52 -2.83 1.08 -10.30
C PHE A 52 -3.49 -0.10 -9.60
N ILE A 53 -3.27 -0.21 -8.30
CA ILE A 53 -3.89 -1.23 -7.44
C ILE A 53 -4.64 -0.51 -6.32
N THR A 54 -5.91 -0.83 -6.12
CA THR A 54 -6.66 -0.35 -4.97
C THR A 54 -6.66 -1.44 -3.89
N LEU A 55 -6.14 -1.10 -2.72
CA LEU A 55 -6.16 -1.93 -1.52
C LEU A 55 -7.26 -1.46 -0.57
N GLU A 56 -7.85 -2.38 0.18
CA GLU A 56 -8.83 -2.10 1.23
C GLU A 56 -8.45 -2.79 2.54
N ASP A 57 -8.58 -2.06 3.63
CA ASP A 57 -8.68 -2.58 5.00
C ASP A 57 -9.99 -2.09 5.65
N GLU A 58 -10.23 -2.45 6.90
CA GLU A 58 -11.46 -2.08 7.63
C GLU A 58 -11.62 -0.56 7.83
N THR A 59 -10.57 0.22 7.61
CA THR A 59 -10.54 1.67 7.82
C THR A 59 -10.65 2.48 6.54
N GLY A 60 -10.52 1.85 5.36
CA GLY A 60 -10.72 2.50 4.08
C GLY A 60 -9.92 1.90 2.93
N THR A 61 -9.74 2.71 1.87
CA THR A 61 -9.02 2.29 0.65
C THR A 61 -7.73 3.08 0.44
N CYS A 62 -6.76 2.44 -0.23
CA CYS A 62 -5.46 3.02 -0.56
C CYS A 62 -5.14 2.73 -2.03
N ASN A 63 -4.77 3.77 -2.77
CA ASN A 63 -4.36 3.64 -4.17
C ASN A 63 -2.83 3.48 -4.26
N VAL A 64 -2.39 2.33 -4.75
CA VAL A 64 -0.98 2.00 -4.96
C VAL A 64 -0.63 2.19 -6.44
N ILE A 65 0.44 2.92 -6.69
CA ILE A 65 1.01 3.11 -8.03
C ILE A 65 2.23 2.20 -8.16
N VAL A 66 2.22 1.37 -9.21
CA VAL A 66 3.26 0.40 -9.50
C VAL A 66 3.87 0.70 -10.86
N TRP A 67 5.14 1.12 -10.85
CA TRP A 67 5.90 1.35 -12.08
C TRP A 67 6.25 0.04 -12.79
N LYS A 68 6.44 0.12 -14.11
CA LYS A 68 6.72 -1.03 -14.98
C LYS A 68 7.89 -1.90 -14.48
N SER A 69 8.99 -1.29 -14.04
CA SER A 69 10.17 -2.01 -13.53
C SER A 69 9.86 -2.81 -12.26
N LEU A 70 9.05 -2.24 -11.35
CA LEU A 70 8.62 -2.94 -10.15
C LEU A 70 7.64 -4.07 -10.49
N TYR A 71 6.75 -3.84 -11.46
CA TYR A 71 5.85 -4.87 -11.96
C TYR A 71 6.59 -6.08 -12.53
N GLU A 72 7.64 -5.86 -13.31
CA GLU A 72 8.45 -6.94 -13.87
C GLU A 72 9.13 -7.76 -12.76
N THR A 73 9.54 -7.10 -11.67
CA THR A 73 10.17 -7.75 -10.50
C THR A 73 9.18 -8.55 -9.67
N PHE A 74 8.00 -7.99 -9.38
CA PHE A 74 6.99 -8.56 -8.46
C PHE A 74 5.76 -9.10 -9.19
N ARG A 75 5.93 -9.52 -10.45
CA ARG A 75 4.84 -9.84 -11.38
C ARG A 75 3.80 -10.79 -10.79
N ARG A 76 4.24 -11.87 -10.16
CA ARG A 76 3.34 -12.87 -9.57
C ARG A 76 2.45 -12.24 -8.50
N ALA A 77 3.03 -11.57 -7.51
CA ALA A 77 2.29 -10.92 -6.44
C ALA A 77 1.27 -9.91 -6.99
N ILE A 78 1.69 -9.08 -7.95
CA ILE A 78 0.83 -8.05 -8.53
C ILE A 78 -0.34 -8.66 -9.30
N ILE A 79 -0.14 -9.74 -10.07
CA ILE A 79 -1.21 -10.33 -10.88
C ILE A 79 -2.17 -11.16 -10.02
N SER A 80 -1.66 -12.01 -9.13
CA SER A 80 -2.47 -13.05 -8.48
C SER A 80 -2.78 -12.80 -7.00
N GLY A 81 -2.08 -11.88 -6.33
CA GLY A 81 -2.22 -11.70 -4.88
C GLY A 81 -3.62 -11.20 -4.49
N ARG A 82 -4.33 -11.91 -3.62
CA ARG A 82 -5.63 -11.48 -3.08
C ARG A 82 -5.48 -10.49 -1.92
N CYS A 83 -4.41 -10.63 -1.15
CA CYS A 83 -4.02 -9.71 -0.09
C CYS A 83 -2.55 -9.34 -0.28
N LEU A 84 -2.23 -8.05 -0.25
CA LEU A 84 -0.89 -7.55 -0.49
C LEU A 84 -0.40 -6.72 0.69
N ARG A 85 0.88 -6.88 1.01
CA ARG A 85 1.65 -5.92 1.81
C ARG A 85 2.50 -5.09 0.85
N VAL A 86 2.38 -3.77 0.93
CA VAL A 86 3.11 -2.83 0.07
C VAL A 86 3.91 -1.88 0.93
N THR A 87 5.23 -1.89 0.76
CA THR A 87 6.10 -0.81 1.23
C THR A 87 6.36 0.16 0.10
N GLY A 88 6.19 1.45 0.36
CA GLY A 88 6.32 2.49 -0.65
C GLY A 88 6.41 3.88 -0.06
N ARG A 89 6.31 4.90 -0.92
CA ARG A 89 6.32 6.31 -0.53
C ARG A 89 4.96 6.92 -0.72
N LEU A 90 4.52 7.67 0.29
CA LEU A 90 3.30 8.45 0.21
C LEU A 90 3.49 9.62 -0.76
N GLN A 91 2.55 9.80 -1.69
CA GLN A 91 2.48 10.95 -2.58
C GLN A 91 1.09 11.59 -2.47
N ARG A 92 1.05 12.88 -2.17
CA ARG A 92 -0.19 13.68 -2.16
C ARG A 92 -0.18 14.63 -3.34
N GLU A 93 -1.18 14.52 -4.20
CA GLU A 93 -1.33 15.37 -5.39
C GLU A 93 -2.81 15.57 -5.71
N GLY A 94 -3.23 16.81 -5.96
CA GLY A 94 -4.62 17.10 -6.35
C GLY A 94 -5.68 16.68 -5.32
N GLY A 95 -5.33 16.61 -4.03
CA GLY A 95 -6.23 16.14 -2.96
C GLY A 95 -6.37 14.62 -2.86
N VAL A 96 -5.61 13.86 -3.66
CA VAL A 96 -5.59 12.39 -3.62
C VAL A 96 -4.27 11.92 -3.02
N THR A 97 -4.35 10.91 -2.15
CA THR A 97 -3.19 10.24 -1.54
C THR A 97 -2.92 8.91 -2.25
N HIS A 98 -1.70 8.73 -2.72
CA HIS A 98 -1.21 7.52 -3.36
C HIS A 98 0.00 6.95 -2.64
N VAL A 99 0.24 5.65 -2.80
CA VAL A 99 1.47 4.97 -2.38
C VAL A 99 2.24 4.54 -3.61
N ILE A 100 3.39 5.16 -3.85
CA ILE A 100 4.32 4.75 -4.89
C ILE A 100 5.07 3.52 -4.37
N ALA A 101 4.78 2.36 -4.95
CA ALA A 101 5.33 1.09 -4.47
C ALA A 101 6.85 1.00 -4.67
N GLU A 102 7.54 0.43 -3.68
CA GLU A 102 8.96 0.07 -3.74
C GLU A 102 9.17 -1.43 -3.51
N ARG A 103 8.29 -2.08 -2.76
CA ARG A 103 8.28 -3.52 -2.49
C ARG A 103 6.84 -4.01 -2.33
N ILE A 104 6.53 -5.15 -2.95
CA ILE A 104 5.21 -5.76 -2.90
C ILE A 104 5.36 -7.21 -2.49
N GLU A 105 4.58 -7.64 -1.51
CA GLU A 105 4.59 -8.99 -0.97
C GLU A 105 3.19 -9.56 -1.03
N ASP A 106 3.07 -10.76 -1.59
CA ASP A 106 1.82 -11.52 -1.57
C ASP A 106 1.66 -12.19 -0.21
N ILE A 107 0.68 -11.71 0.56
CA ILE A 107 0.32 -12.23 1.88
C ILE A 107 -1.02 -12.96 1.86
N SER A 108 -1.46 -13.41 0.67
CA SER A 108 -2.74 -14.12 0.51
C SER A 108 -2.85 -15.40 1.33
N TRP A 109 -1.71 -15.99 1.73
CA TRP A 109 -1.68 -17.15 2.62
C TRP A 109 -2.34 -16.86 3.98
N MET A 110 -2.32 -15.60 4.45
CA MET A 110 -3.01 -15.21 5.69
C MET A 110 -4.52 -15.38 5.58
N LEU A 111 -5.09 -15.22 4.37
CA LEU A 111 -6.51 -15.47 4.14
C LEU A 111 -6.84 -16.96 4.17
N ASP A 112 -5.92 -17.79 3.68
CA ASP A 112 -6.09 -19.24 3.69
C ASP A 112 -6.05 -19.80 5.12
N ASP A 113 -5.30 -19.15 6.02
CA ASP A 113 -5.27 -19.52 7.45
C ASP A 113 -6.58 -19.21 8.17
N LEU A 114 -7.33 -18.16 7.79
CA LEU A 114 -8.65 -17.88 8.36
C LEU A 114 -9.63 -19.04 8.13
N LEU A 115 -9.58 -19.65 6.95
CA LEU A 115 -10.43 -20.82 6.61
C LEU A 115 -10.06 -22.08 7.39
N ARG A 116 -8.81 -22.17 7.87
CA ARG A 116 -8.34 -23.31 8.68
C ARG A 116 -8.73 -23.17 10.15
N MET A 117 -8.92 -21.94 10.64
CA MET A 117 -9.27 -21.68 12.03
C MET A 117 -10.71 -22.10 12.39
N GLU A 118 -11.63 -22.11 11.44
CA GLU A 118 -13.01 -22.56 11.67
C GLU A 118 -13.19 -24.09 11.63
N ALA A 119 -12.13 -24.83 11.26
CA ALA A 119 -12.17 -26.28 11.10
C ALA A 119 -11.70 -27.07 12.36
N THR A 120 -11.56 -26.40 13.51
CA THR A 120 -11.20 -27.00 14.81
C THR A 120 -12.22 -26.61 15.87
#